data_AF-A0A1I8BMB7-F1
#
_entry.id   AF-A0A1I8BMB7-F1
#
_cell.length_a   1.000
_cell.length_b   1.000
_cell.length_c   1.000
_cell.angle_alpha   90.00
_cell.angle_beta   90.00
_cell.angle_gamma   90.00
#
_symmetry.space_group_name_H-M   'P 1'
#
loop_
_entity.id
_entity.type
_entity.pdbx_description
1 polymer ?
#
loop_
_entity_poly.entity_id
_entity_poly.type
_entity_poly.pdbx_seq_one_letter_code
_entity_poly.pdbx_strand_id
1 'polypeptide(L)'
;MNVGMAFEVPEGVIQLNVGGTCYLTTVETLKREQCSLLAQLLTTEGLENNSKVAKRMSNGAIFIEEIGNYLHIFLTFFEVVKLLLPENFRELARLREEVQFYQLEELMQQLIPYYNLKYPTRTSSTIINNTNSGNTSAVAVAGTNVLMRW
;
A
#
# COMPACT_ATOMS: atom_id res chain seq x y z
N MET A 1 27.25 -22.10 25.38
CA MET A 1 27.94 -21.04 24.62
C MET A 1 26.87 -20.10 24.10
N ASN A 2 26.66 -18.98 24.78
CA ASN A 2 25.72 -17.95 24.34
C ASN A 2 26.53 -16.95 23.52
N VAL A 3 26.62 -17.15 22.20
CA VAL A 3 27.16 -16.11 21.31
C VAL A 3 25.98 -15.23 20.87
N GLY A 4 25.27 -14.72 21.87
CA GLY A 4 24.19 -13.76 21.69
C GLY A 4 24.80 -12.37 21.54
N MET A 5 25.37 -12.08 20.38
CA MET A 5 25.50 -10.69 19.95
C MET A 5 24.07 -10.18 19.70
N ALA A 6 23.35 -9.85 20.76
CA ALA A 6 22.18 -9.00 20.66
C ALA A 6 22.71 -7.67 20.16
N PHE A 7 22.60 -7.43 18.86
CA PHE A 7 22.77 -6.09 18.31
C PHE A 7 21.74 -5.24 19.03
N GLU A 8 22.19 -4.42 19.99
CA GLU A 8 21.29 -3.53 20.71
C GLU A 8 20.67 -2.59 19.67
N VAL A 9 19.35 -2.73 19.51
CA VAL A 9 18.58 -1.85 18.64
C VAL A 9 18.57 -0.49 19.32
N PRO A 10 19.10 0.58 18.68
CA PRO A 10 19.12 1.90 19.30
C PRO A 10 17.72 2.37 19.70
N GLU A 11 17.64 3.23 20.71
CA GLU A 11 16.36 3.83 21.10
C GLU A 11 15.68 4.51 19.91
N GLY A 12 14.38 4.29 19.74
CA GLY A 12 13.61 4.82 18.61
C GLY A 12 13.79 4.05 17.29
N VAL A 13 14.69 3.07 17.21
CA VAL A 13 14.80 2.13 16.09
C VAL A 13 13.90 0.93 16.34
N ILE A 14 13.28 0.44 15.28
CA ILE A 14 12.39 -0.72 15.29
C ILE A 14 12.76 -1.68 14.16
N GLN A 15 12.64 -2.97 14.45
CA GLN A 15 12.79 -4.02 13.48
C GLN A 15 11.41 -4.49 12.98
N LEU A 16 11.25 -4.55 11.67
CA LEU A 16 10.11 -5.16 11.01
C LEU A 16 10.55 -6.45 10.29
N ASN A 17 9.71 -7.47 10.29
CA ASN A 17 9.87 -8.65 9.47
C ASN A 17 8.64 -8.77 8.58
N VAL A 18 8.80 -8.44 7.30
CA VAL A 18 7.71 -8.40 6.33
C VAL A 18 7.89 -9.57 5.37
N GLY A 19 7.02 -10.57 5.47
CA GLY A 19 7.07 -11.75 4.61
C GLY A 19 8.38 -12.55 4.69
N GLY A 20 9.13 -12.43 5.79
CA GLY A 20 10.47 -13.02 5.96
C GLY A 20 11.64 -12.07 5.68
N THR A 21 11.39 -10.87 5.16
CA THR A 21 12.43 -9.85 4.93
C THR A 21 12.54 -8.93 6.13
N CYS A 22 13.73 -8.83 6.70
CA CYS A 22 14.02 -7.97 7.85
C CYS A 22 14.34 -6.53 7.42
N TYR A 23 13.72 -5.58 8.08
CA TYR A 23 13.93 -4.15 7.92
C TYR A 23 14.27 -3.50 9.26
N LEU A 24 15.15 -2.51 9.23
CA LEU A 24 15.44 -1.62 10.35
C LEU A 24 15.06 -0.20 9.93
N THR A 25 14.30 0.48 10.79
CA THR A 25 13.87 1.86 10.55
C THR A 25 13.56 2.54 11.89
N THR A 26 13.10 3.78 11.88
CA THR A 26 12.73 4.48 13.11
C THR A 26 11.22 4.50 13.32
N VAL A 27 10.80 4.60 14.59
CA VAL A 27 9.41 4.83 14.97
C VAL A 27 8.87 6.12 14.32
N GLU A 28 9.71 7.15 14.18
CA GLU A 28 9.36 8.41 13.54
C GLU A 28 9.03 8.22 12.06
N THR A 29 9.84 7.45 11.33
CA THR A 29 9.62 7.10 9.92
C THR A 29 8.27 6.42 9.73
N LEU A 30 7.93 5.44 10.58
CA LEU A 30 6.65 4.72 10.48
C LEU A 30 5.42 5.57 10.88
N LYS A 31 5.62 6.64 11.65
CA LYS A 31 4.57 7.61 12.01
C LYS A 31 4.35 8.71 10.98
N ARG A 32 5.11 8.72 9.88
CA ARG A 32 5.01 9.76 8.85
C ARG A 32 3.59 9.89 8.32
N GLU A 33 2.93 8.76 8.08
CA GLU A 33 1.49 8.68 7.82
C GLU A 33 0.78 8.09 9.04
N GLN A 34 0.23 8.96 9.89
CA GLN A 34 -0.31 8.57 11.20
C GLN A 34 -1.52 7.61 11.12
N CYS A 35 -2.29 7.69 10.04
CA CYS A 35 -3.44 6.82 9.81
C CYS A 35 -3.05 5.47 9.18
N SER A 36 -1.79 5.28 8.79
CA SER A 36 -1.33 4.06 8.12
C SER A 36 -1.37 2.84 9.03
N LEU A 37 -1.41 1.65 8.43
CA LEU A 37 -1.26 0.39 9.16
C LEU A 37 0.07 0.37 9.92
N LEU A 38 1.17 0.82 9.31
CA LEU A 38 2.49 0.84 9.94
C LEU A 38 2.50 1.66 11.23
N ALA A 39 1.85 2.82 11.25
CA ALA A 39 1.71 3.64 12.45
C ALA A 39 0.85 2.96 13.52
N GLN A 40 -0.26 2.31 13.13
CA GLN A 40 -1.14 1.59 14.05
C GLN A 40 -0.40 0.43 14.75
N LEU A 41 0.42 -0.33 14.00
CA LEU A 41 1.16 -1.49 14.52
C LEU A 41 2.20 -1.14 15.60
N LEU A 42 2.58 0.13 15.75
CA LEU A 42 3.49 0.58 16.80
C LEU A 42 2.89 0.50 18.20
N THR A 43 1.56 0.40 18.31
CA THR A 43 0.83 0.36 19.58
C THR A 43 0.34 -1.05 19.88
N THR A 44 0.21 -1.39 21.17
CA THR A 44 -0.34 -2.69 21.58
C THR A 44 -1.76 -2.89 21.05
N GLU A 45 -2.63 -1.89 21.20
CA GLU A 45 -4.02 -1.93 20.73
C GLU A 45 -4.08 -2.09 19.20
N GLY A 46 -3.31 -1.31 18.45
CA GLY A 46 -3.28 -1.40 17.00
C GLY A 46 -2.74 -2.76 16.51
N LEU A 47 -1.79 -3.35 17.21
CA LEU A 47 -1.31 -4.70 16.92
C LEU A 47 -2.37 -5.77 17.22
N GLU A 48 -3.10 -5.66 18.33
CA GLU A 48 -4.21 -6.57 18.66
C GLU A 48 -5.34 -6.49 17.62
N ASN A 49 -5.72 -5.28 17.23
CA ASN A 49 -6.73 -5.00 16.20
C ASN A 49 -6.32 -5.56 14.82
N ASN A 50 -5.01 -5.63 14.55
CA ASN A 50 -4.43 -6.12 13.30
C ASN A 50 -3.78 -7.51 13.44
N SER A 51 -4.14 -8.29 14.47
CA SER A 51 -3.56 -9.61 14.79
C SER A 51 -3.68 -10.67 13.69
N LYS A 52 -4.58 -10.45 12.71
CA LYS A 52 -4.73 -11.30 11.51
C LYS A 52 -3.59 -11.15 10.52
N VAL A 53 -2.88 -10.01 10.53
CA VAL A 53 -1.86 -9.67 9.54
C VAL A 53 -0.52 -9.31 10.17
N ALA A 54 -0.48 -9.03 11.47
CA ALA A 54 0.75 -8.68 12.16
C ALA A 54 0.82 -9.24 13.58
N LYS A 55 2.03 -9.53 14.06
CA LYS A 55 2.30 -10.09 15.40
C LYS A 55 3.59 -9.54 15.96
N ARG A 56 3.66 -9.36 17.28
CA ARG A 56 4.92 -9.05 17.97
C ARG A 56 5.70 -10.32 18.22
N MET A 57 6.96 -10.29 17.85
CA MET A 57 7.91 -11.38 18.08
C MET A 57 8.53 -11.28 19.48
N SER A 58 9.10 -12.38 19.96
CA SER A 58 9.76 -12.45 21.28
C SER A 58 10.95 -11.49 21.42
N ASN A 59 11.60 -11.13 20.31
CA ASN A 59 12.68 -10.14 20.26
C ASN A 59 12.19 -8.69 20.12
N GLY A 60 10.88 -8.45 20.21
CA GLY A 60 10.28 -7.12 20.11
C GLY A 60 10.01 -6.63 18.69
N ALA A 61 10.51 -7.33 17.66
CA ALA A 61 10.23 -7.03 16.25
C ALA A 61 8.74 -7.23 15.92
N ILE A 62 8.25 -6.54 14.90
CA ILE A 62 6.89 -6.72 14.38
C ILE A 62 6.98 -7.57 13.11
N PHE A 63 6.33 -8.72 13.12
CA PHE A 63 6.14 -9.55 11.94
C PHE A 63 4.86 -9.15 11.22
N ILE A 64 4.90 -9.03 9.90
CA ILE A 64 3.77 -8.72 9.01
C ILE A 64 3.66 -9.82 7.95
N GLU A 65 2.48 -10.43 7.86
CA GLU A 65 2.12 -11.50 6.92
C GLU A 65 1.85 -10.92 5.51
N GLU A 66 2.86 -10.29 4.89
CA GLU A 66 2.81 -9.80 3.50
C GLU A 66 3.58 -10.76 2.57
N ILE A 67 3.13 -10.91 1.32
CA ILE A 67 3.80 -11.71 0.27
C ILE A 67 4.61 -10.79 -0.68
N GLY A 68 4.29 -9.50 -0.75
CA GLY A 68 5.04 -8.47 -1.45
C GLY A 68 6.30 -8.04 -0.72
N ASN A 69 7.23 -7.38 -1.44
CA ASN A 69 8.46 -6.85 -0.85
C ASN A 69 8.69 -5.40 -1.30
N TYR A 70 7.77 -4.50 -0.97
CA TYR A 70 7.82 -3.09 -1.36
C TYR A 70 8.09 -2.14 -0.19
N LEU A 71 8.30 -2.67 1.02
CA LEU A 71 8.53 -1.84 2.20
C LEU A 71 9.72 -0.88 2.02
N HIS A 72 10.78 -1.28 1.30
CA HIS A 72 11.88 -0.38 0.95
C HIS A 72 11.43 0.88 0.18
N ILE A 73 10.46 0.75 -0.74
CA ILE A 73 9.90 1.88 -1.50
C ILE A 73 9.15 2.81 -0.55
N PHE A 74 8.39 2.25 0.40
CA PHE A 74 7.61 3.03 1.37
C PHE A 74 8.52 3.79 2.33
N LEU A 75 9.55 3.12 2.85
CA LEU A 75 10.54 3.76 3.72
C LEU A 75 11.29 4.88 2.99
N THR A 76 11.74 4.63 1.76
CA THR A 76 12.38 5.67 0.92
C THR A 76 11.42 6.83 0.69
N PHE A 77 10.15 6.56 0.40
CA PHE A 77 9.14 7.60 0.23
C PHE A 77 8.99 8.48 1.47
N PHE A 78 8.99 7.91 2.68
CA PHE A 78 8.88 8.70 3.91
C PHE A 78 10.09 9.60 4.15
N GLU A 79 11.27 9.20 3.69
CA GLU A 79 12.51 10.00 3.81
C GLU A 79 12.55 11.17 2.82
N VAL A 80 12.21 10.93 1.55
CA VAL A 80 12.33 11.95 0.49
C VAL A 80 11.01 12.63 0.10
N VAL A 81 9.89 12.17 0.65
CA VAL A 81 8.50 12.62 0.37
C VAL A 81 8.17 12.58 -1.13
N LYS A 82 8.72 11.58 -1.83
CA LYS A 82 8.58 11.42 -3.28
C LYS A 82 8.60 9.95 -3.66
N LEU A 83 7.65 9.53 -4.49
CA LEU A 83 7.62 8.17 -5.02
C LEU A 83 8.78 7.98 -6.00
N LEU A 84 9.76 7.17 -5.60
CA LEU A 84 10.90 6.76 -6.41
C LEU A 84 10.73 5.31 -6.83
N LEU A 85 10.42 5.09 -8.11
CA LEU A 85 10.35 3.75 -8.69
C LEU A 85 11.68 3.41 -9.37
N PRO A 86 12.15 2.16 -9.25
CA PRO A 86 13.27 1.67 -10.05
C PRO A 86 13.00 1.82 -11.55
N GLU A 87 14.08 1.90 -12.34
CA GLU A 87 13.97 1.90 -13.79
C GLU A 87 13.25 0.63 -14.26
N ASN A 88 12.34 0.78 -15.22
CA ASN A 88 11.53 -0.33 -15.77
C ASN A 88 10.65 -1.06 -14.74
N PHE A 89 10.22 -0.41 -13.65
CA PHE A 89 9.33 -1.02 -12.65
C PHE A 89 8.04 -1.57 -13.27
N ARG A 90 7.86 -2.90 -13.22
CA ARG A 90 6.75 -3.59 -13.92
C ARG A 90 5.55 -3.90 -13.03
N GLU A 91 5.71 -3.87 -11.72
CA GLU A 91 4.70 -4.39 -10.77
C GLU A 91 3.78 -3.30 -10.21
N LEU A 92 3.43 -2.28 -11.01
CA LEU A 92 2.58 -1.15 -10.57
C LEU A 92 1.23 -1.58 -9.98
N ALA A 93 0.58 -2.61 -10.54
CA ALA A 93 -0.68 -3.12 -10.00
C ALA A 93 -0.49 -3.75 -8.62
N ARG A 94 0.56 -4.53 -8.44
CA ARG A 94 0.87 -5.15 -7.16
C ARG A 94 1.29 -4.11 -6.12
N LEU A 95 2.14 -3.16 -6.51
CA LEU A 95 2.51 -2.03 -5.67
C LEU A 95 1.27 -1.27 -5.18
N ARG A 96 0.30 -1.01 -6.06
CA ARG A 96 -0.95 -0.32 -5.70
C ARG A 96 -1.74 -1.07 -4.62
N GLU A 97 -1.90 -2.39 -4.75
CA GLU A 97 -2.58 -3.19 -3.73
C GLU A 97 -1.85 -3.13 -2.38
N GLU A 98 -0.52 -3.11 -2.39
CA GLU A 98 0.29 -3.00 -1.17
C GLU A 98 0.19 -1.61 -0.54
N VAL A 99 0.25 -0.53 -1.33
CA VAL A 99 0.01 0.84 -0.84
C VAL A 99 -1.38 0.95 -0.20
N GLN A 100 -2.39 0.29 -0.77
CA GLN A 100 -3.73 0.24 -0.21
C GLN A 100 -3.78 -0.58 1.08
N PHE A 101 -3.13 -1.74 1.14
CA PHE A 101 -3.05 -2.59 2.33
C PHE A 101 -2.43 -1.85 3.52
N TYR A 102 -1.32 -1.14 3.29
CA TYR A 102 -0.67 -0.34 4.31
C TYR A 102 -1.37 0.99 4.61
N GLN A 103 -2.45 1.31 3.89
CA GLN A 103 -3.24 2.54 4.06
C GLN A 103 -2.35 3.80 3.90
N LEU A 104 -1.52 3.80 2.86
CA LEU A 104 -0.58 4.90 2.55
C LEU A 104 -1.20 5.87 1.55
N GLU A 105 -1.96 6.85 2.05
CA GLU A 105 -2.77 7.75 1.22
C GLU A 105 -1.91 8.70 0.39
N GLU A 106 -0.86 9.29 0.97
CA GLU A 106 0.00 10.23 0.24
C GLU A 106 0.77 9.51 -0.87
N LEU A 107 1.27 8.32 -0.57
CA LEU A 107 1.92 7.47 -1.56
C LEU A 107 0.95 7.04 -2.68
N MET A 108 -0.29 6.68 -2.33
CA MET A 108 -1.33 6.32 -3.31
C MET A 108 -1.60 7.47 -4.29
N GLN A 109 -1.68 8.70 -3.79
CA GLN A 109 -1.87 9.89 -4.63
C GLN A 109 -0.74 10.06 -5.66
N GLN A 110 0.52 9.82 -5.25
CA GLN A 110 1.66 9.88 -6.17
C GLN A 110 1.72 8.68 -7.13
N LEU A 111 1.17 7.53 -6.75
CA LEU A 111 1.16 6.31 -7.57
C LEU A 111 0.11 6.34 -8.70
N ILE A 112 -1.03 6.98 -8.48
CA ILE A 112 -2.17 7.03 -9.43
C ILE A 112 -1.75 7.46 -10.85
N PRO A 113 -0.96 8.54 -11.06
CA PRO A 113 -0.54 8.94 -12.41
C PRO A 113 0.23 7.85 -13.16
N TYR A 114 1.16 7.16 -12.49
CA TYR A 114 1.92 6.05 -13.08
C TYR A 114 1.01 4.86 -13.40
N TYR A 115 0.07 4.57 -12.50
CA TYR A 115 -0.91 3.51 -12.69
C TYR A 115 -1.81 3.78 -13.90
N ASN A 116 -2.39 4.98 -14.01
CA ASN A 116 -3.26 5.36 -15.12
C ASN A 116 -2.53 5.42 -16.46
N LEU A 117 -1.25 5.81 -16.47
CA LEU A 117 -0.43 5.78 -17.68
C LEU A 117 -0.23 4.36 -18.20
N LYS A 118 -0.04 3.39 -17.30
CA LYS A 118 0.17 1.98 -17.65
C LYS A 118 -1.13 1.22 -17.90
N TYR A 119 -2.18 1.54 -17.17
CA TYR A 119 -3.51 0.93 -17.22
C TYR A 119 -4.54 2.03 -17.49
N PRO A 120 -4.57 2.60 -18.70
CA PRO A 120 -5.55 3.63 -19.03
C PRO A 120 -6.94 3.06 -18.79
N THR A 121 -7.70 3.69 -17.89
CA THR A 121 -9.11 3.37 -17.75
C THR A 121 -9.74 3.61 -19.10
N ARG A 122 -10.45 2.60 -19.61
CA ARG A 122 -11.25 2.74 -20.81
C ARG A 122 -12.42 3.66 -20.45
N THR A 123 -12.16 4.97 -20.40
CA THR A 123 -13.20 5.97 -20.49
C THR A 123 -13.93 5.65 -21.77
N SER A 124 -15.14 5.11 -21.62
CA SER A 124 -16.12 5.07 -22.70
C SER A 124 -16.05 6.44 -23.35
N SER A 125 -15.56 6.47 -24.59
CA SER A 125 -15.66 7.63 -25.44
C SER A 125 -17.12 8.04 -25.41
N THR A 126 -17.47 9.07 -24.62
CA THR A 126 -18.73 9.76 -24.82
C THR A 126 -18.63 10.29 -26.23
N ILE A 127 -19.29 9.58 -27.11
CA ILE A 127 -19.55 9.93 -28.49
C ILE A 127 -20.16 11.32 -28.44
N ILE A 128 -19.36 12.36 -28.73
CA ILE A 128 -19.88 13.69 -29.04
C ILE A 128 -20.40 13.62 -30.47
N ASN A 129 -21.47 12.86 -30.69
CA ASN A 129 -22.23 13.01 -31.93
C ASN A 129 -23.19 14.17 -31.71
N ASN A 130 -22.77 15.31 -32.23
CA ASN A 130 -23.67 16.38 -32.60
C ASN A 130 -24.75 15.82 -33.54
N THR A 131 -25.94 15.50 -33.01
CA THR A 131 -27.13 15.24 -33.83
C THR A 131 -28.30 16.02 -33.26
N ASN A 132 -28.65 17.07 -34.00
CA ASN A 132 -29.90 17.79 -33.94
C ASN A 132 -31.10 16.82 -33.90
N SER A 133 -32.07 17.16 -33.05
CA SER A 133 -33.52 17.01 -33.24
C SER A 133 -34.10 15.62 -33.53
N GLY A 134 -34.92 15.15 -32.58
CA GLY A 134 -36.14 14.39 -32.92
C GLY A 134 -36.26 13.02 -32.25
N ASN A 135 -37.09 12.97 -31.22
CA ASN A 135 -38.03 11.90 -30.85
C ASN A 135 -37.63 10.44 -31.18
N THR A 136 -37.48 9.60 -30.15
CA THR A 136 -38.29 8.38 -29.92
C THR A 136 -37.77 7.58 -28.72
N SER A 137 -38.72 7.06 -27.95
CA SER A 137 -38.51 6.16 -26.83
C SER A 137 -37.96 4.82 -27.29
N ALA A 138 -36.89 4.33 -26.66
CA ALA A 138 -36.53 2.92 -26.67
C ALA A 138 -35.95 2.53 -25.31
N VAL A 139 -36.81 1.92 -24.51
CA VAL A 139 -36.45 1.11 -23.34
C VAL A 139 -35.61 -0.07 -23.84
N ALA A 140 -34.40 -0.24 -23.31
CA ALA A 140 -33.70 -1.51 -23.36
C ALA A 140 -32.98 -1.75 -22.03
N VAL A 141 -33.19 -2.96 -21.54
CA VAL A 141 -33.06 -3.43 -20.17
C VAL A 141 -31.81 -4.30 -20.02
N ALA A 142 -31.29 -4.31 -18.79
CA ALA A 142 -30.47 -5.34 -18.16
C ALA A 142 -29.00 -5.52 -18.58
N GLY A 143 -28.16 -5.58 -17.55
CA GLY A 143 -26.77 -6.00 -17.60
C GLY A 143 -26.09 -5.81 -16.25
N THR A 144 -26.58 -6.51 -15.22
CA THR A 144 -26.08 -6.54 -13.84
C THR A 144 -24.66 -7.11 -13.69
N ASN A 145 -24.00 -6.66 -12.62
CA ASN A 145 -22.87 -7.28 -11.90
C ASN A 145 -21.48 -7.16 -12.58
N VAL A 146 -20.38 -6.89 -11.87
CA VAL A 146 -19.92 -7.55 -10.64
C VAL A 146 -19.10 -6.59 -9.76
N LEU A 147 -19.44 -6.54 -8.47
CA LEU A 147 -18.50 -6.15 -7.40
C LEU A 147 -17.31 -7.11 -7.43
N MET A 148 -16.10 -6.63 -7.72
CA MET A 148 -14.89 -7.30 -7.24
C MET A 148 -14.49 -6.65 -5.92
N ARG A 149 -15.06 -7.19 -4.85
CA ARG A 149 -14.46 -7.17 -3.52
C ARG A 149 -13.48 -8.34 -3.49
N TRP A 150 -12.26 -8.06 -3.04
CA TRP A 150 -11.48 -9.03 -2.28
C TRP A 150 -11.42 -8.48 -0.85
#